data_AF-A0A542AXY0-F1
#
_entry.id   AF-A0A542AXY0-F1
#
_cell.length_a   1.000
_cell.length_b   1.000
_cell.length_c   1.000
_cell.angle_alpha   90.00
_cell.angle_beta   90.00
_cell.angle_gamma   90.00
#
_symmetry.space_group_name_H-M   'P 1'
#
loop_
_entity.id
_entity.type
_entity.pdbx_description
1 polymer ?
#
loop_
_entity_poly.entity_id
_entity_poly.type
_entity_poly.pdbx_seq_one_letter_code
_entity_poly.pdbx_strand_id
1 'polypeptide(L)'
;MKKWIFRISILMNIVFIISYLNSPSYDIGRLEKDIEIGIFTSDSTMLKIPKGITVRNASQRGISSIGQFENERFELVITSDDPNLVNYDVPEDSLKAFGNFYSADVLNY
;
A
#
# COMPACT_ATOMS: atom_id res chain seq x y z
N MET A 1 -27.24 -30.76 -0.45
CA MET A 1 -26.80 -29.67 0.45
C MET A 1 -25.39 -29.88 0.99
N LYS A 2 -25.10 -30.93 1.77
CA LYS A 2 -23.74 -31.17 2.34
C LYS A 2 -22.60 -31.21 1.29
N LYS A 3 -22.81 -31.89 0.15
CA LYS A 3 -21.84 -31.95 -0.96
C LYS A 3 -21.56 -30.59 -1.61
N TRP A 4 -22.57 -29.70 -1.66
CA TRP A 4 -22.43 -28.36 -2.23
C TRP A 4 -21.68 -27.43 -1.27
N ILE A 5 -22.02 -27.46 0.02
CA ILE A 5 -21.29 -26.72 1.06
C ILE A 5 -19.81 -27.10 1.07
N PHE A 6 -19.50 -28.41 0.98
CA PHE A 6 -18.12 -28.87 0.91
C PHE A 6 -17.37 -28.36 -0.33
N ARG A 7 -18.00 -28.40 -1.50
CA ARG A 7 -17.41 -27.86 -2.75
C ARG A 7 -17.17 -26.35 -2.67
N ILE A 8 -18.13 -25.60 -2.14
CA ILE A 8 -18.01 -24.14 -1.94
C ILE A 8 -16.88 -23.84 -0.96
N SER A 9 -16.77 -24.61 0.14
CA SER A 9 -15.69 -24.46 1.12
C SER A 9 -14.32 -24.66 0.47
N ILE A 10 -14.16 -25.69 -0.37
CA ILE A 10 -12.90 -25.93 -1.10
C ILE A 10 -12.60 -24.75 -2.02
N LEU A 11 -13.58 -24.30 -2.80
CA LEU A 11 -13.40 -23.19 -3.75
C LEU A 11 -12.99 -21.91 -3.02
N MET A 12 -13.65 -21.57 -1.92
CA MET A 12 -13.33 -20.39 -1.12
C MET A 12 -11.90 -20.46 -0.56
N ASN A 13 -11.46 -21.62 -0.07
CA ASN A 13 -10.09 -21.79 0.40
C ASN A 13 -9.06 -21.55 -0.73
N ILE A 14 -9.33 -22.07 -1.93
CA ILE A 14 -8.47 -21.82 -3.09
C ILE A 14 -8.40 -20.32 -3.41
N VAL A 15 -9.55 -19.64 -3.43
CA VAL A 15 -9.61 -18.19 -3.66
C VAL A 15 -8.82 -17.43 -2.61
N PHE A 16 -9.00 -17.74 -1.31
CA PHE A 16 -8.26 -17.06 -0.24
C PHE A 16 -6.75 -17.28 -0.33
N ILE A 17 -6.29 -18.50 -0.65
CA ILE A 17 -4.87 -18.79 -0.84
C ILE A 17 -4.31 -17.99 -2.01
N ILE A 18 -5.02 -17.96 -3.15
CA ILE A 18 -4.59 -17.19 -4.31
C ILE A 18 -4.54 -15.70 -3.93
N SER A 19 -5.58 -15.14 -3.31
CA SER A 19 -5.57 -13.74 -2.88
C SER A 19 -4.40 -13.42 -1.95
N TYR A 20 -4.11 -14.27 -0.98
CA TYR A 20 -2.99 -14.09 -0.05
C TYR A 20 -1.61 -14.13 -0.74
N LEU A 21 -1.42 -15.02 -1.72
CA LEU A 21 -0.16 -15.09 -2.48
C LEU A 21 0.06 -13.87 -3.38
N ASN A 22 -1.02 -13.15 -3.72
CA ASN A 22 -0.96 -11.97 -4.57
C ASN A 22 -0.97 -10.64 -3.77
N SER A 23 -1.21 -10.68 -2.46
CA SER A 23 -1.15 -9.49 -1.61
C SER A 23 0.29 -9.09 -1.26
N PRO A 24 0.53 -7.85 -0.81
CA PRO A 24 1.81 -7.45 -0.24
C PRO A 24 2.19 -8.34 0.95
N SER A 25 3.49 -8.46 1.25
CA SER A 25 3.89 -9.16 2.49
C SER A 25 3.56 -8.37 3.74
N TYR A 26 3.41 -7.05 3.62
CA TYR A 26 3.32 -6.14 4.76
C TYR A 26 4.52 -6.24 5.72
N ASP A 27 5.68 -6.68 5.21
CA ASP A 27 6.91 -6.71 5.99
C ASP A 27 7.24 -5.30 6.49
N ILE A 28 7.59 -5.19 7.77
CA ILE A 28 7.97 -3.91 8.39
C ILE A 28 9.45 -3.67 8.15
N GLY A 29 9.78 -2.47 7.67
CA GLY A 29 11.14 -2.01 7.43
C GLY A 29 11.39 -0.60 7.94
N ARG A 30 12.61 -0.11 7.75
CA ARG A 30 12.99 1.29 7.98
C ARG A 30 13.57 1.87 6.70
N LEU A 31 13.23 3.12 6.41
CA LEU A 31 13.84 3.82 5.29
C LEU A 31 15.35 3.95 5.50
N GLU A 32 16.14 3.57 4.50
CA GLU A 32 17.60 3.70 4.55
C GLU A 32 18.10 5.04 4.00
N LYS A 33 17.28 5.69 3.17
CA LYS A 33 17.58 6.95 2.51
C LYS A 33 16.45 7.94 2.74
N ASP A 34 16.79 9.22 2.68
CA ASP A 34 15.78 10.26 2.64
C ASP A 34 15.04 10.17 1.30
N ILE A 35 13.75 10.48 1.32
CA ILE A 35 12.88 10.44 0.15
C ILE A 35 12.26 11.81 -0.06
N GLU A 36 12.33 12.31 -1.28
CA GLU A 36 11.59 13.50 -1.69
C GLU A 36 10.28 13.09 -2.36
N ILE A 37 9.17 13.60 -1.84
CA ILE A 37 7.85 13.41 -2.42
C ILE A 37 7.51 14.63 -3.26
N GLY A 38 7.44 14.42 -4.57
CA GLY A 38 7.01 15.42 -5.55
C GLY A 38 5.51 15.35 -5.84
N ILE A 39 4.94 16.48 -6.29
CA ILE A 39 3.59 16.49 -6.87
C ILE A 39 3.68 15.88 -8.28
N PHE A 40 2.91 14.82 -8.55
CA PHE A 40 2.83 14.22 -9.88
C PHE A 40 2.48 15.31 -10.91
N THR A 41 3.24 15.39 -12.01
CA THR A 41 3.19 16.43 -13.08
C THR A 41 3.78 17.81 -12.76
N SER A 42 4.52 17.95 -11.65
CA SER A 42 5.22 19.19 -11.29
C SER A 42 6.67 18.93 -10.86
N ASP A 43 7.55 19.90 -11.11
CA ASP A 43 8.95 19.89 -10.62
C ASP A 43 9.06 20.31 -9.13
N SER A 44 7.93 20.43 -8.43
CA SER A 44 7.89 20.89 -7.04
C SER A 44 7.89 19.73 -6.05
N THR A 45 8.88 19.72 -5.14
CA THR A 45 8.89 18.84 -3.96
C THR A 45 7.85 19.31 -2.95
N MET A 46 6.90 18.43 -2.61
CA MET A 46 5.88 18.69 -1.60
C MET A 46 6.44 18.53 -0.19
N LEU A 47 7.15 17.43 0.07
CA LEU A 47 7.74 17.15 1.38
C LEU A 47 8.91 16.16 1.29
N LYS A 48 9.76 16.19 2.32
CA LYS A 48 10.88 15.25 2.47
C LYS A 48 10.64 14.32 3.65
N ILE A 49 10.70 13.02 3.40
CA ILE A 49 10.63 11.97 4.42
C ILE A 49 12.06 11.58 4.80
N PRO A 50 12.49 11.77 6.06
CA PRO A 50 13.83 11.38 6.46
C PRO A 50 13.98 9.86 6.56
N LYS A 51 15.21 9.37 6.36
CA LYS A 51 15.59 7.99 6.67
C LYS A 51 15.30 7.64 8.14
N GLY A 52 15.15 6.34 8.41
CA GLY A 52 14.90 5.79 9.74
C GLY A 52 13.41 5.66 10.10
N ILE A 53 12.51 6.24 9.30
CA ILE A 53 11.06 6.10 9.49
C ILE A 53 10.61 4.66 9.23
N THR A 54 9.67 4.19 10.04
CA THR A 54 9.08 2.85 9.92
C THR A 54 8.09 2.84 8.76
N VAL A 55 8.27 1.84 7.89
CA VAL A 55 7.43 1.63 6.70
C VAL A 55 7.00 0.17 6.64
N ARG A 56 5.97 -0.13 5.84
CA ARG A 56 5.57 -1.49 5.52
C ARG A 56 5.53 -1.72 4.02
N ASN A 57 5.89 -2.93 3.58
CA ASN A 57 5.79 -3.32 2.18
C ASN A 57 4.33 -3.26 1.70
N ALA A 58 4.10 -2.54 0.60
CA ALA A 58 2.80 -2.39 -0.05
C ALA A 58 2.83 -2.83 -1.53
N SER A 59 3.92 -3.47 -1.96
CA SER A 59 4.08 -4.00 -3.31
C SER A 59 3.14 -5.19 -3.51
N GLN A 60 2.24 -5.11 -4.49
CA GLN A 60 1.41 -6.28 -4.83
C GLN A 60 2.29 -7.36 -5.46
N ARG A 61 1.82 -8.61 -5.44
CA ARG A 61 2.57 -9.76 -5.91
C ARG A 61 1.76 -10.54 -6.95
N GLY A 62 2.47 -11.34 -7.74
CA GLY A 62 1.87 -12.24 -8.72
C GLY A 62 1.01 -11.54 -9.77
N ILE A 63 -0.21 -12.00 -9.95
CA ILE A 63 -1.19 -11.45 -10.90
C ILE A 63 -1.64 -10.04 -10.48
N SER A 64 -1.68 -9.74 -9.17
CA SER A 64 -2.09 -8.42 -8.67
C SER A 64 -1.06 -7.32 -8.93
N SER A 65 0.18 -7.67 -9.31
CA SER A 65 1.18 -6.68 -9.71
C SER A 65 1.10 -6.31 -11.20
N ILE A 66 0.29 -7.01 -12.00
CA ILE A 66 0.14 -6.71 -13.43
C ILE A 66 -0.51 -5.34 -13.61
N GLY A 67 0.16 -4.45 -14.36
CA GLY A 67 -0.31 -3.09 -14.61
C GLY A 67 0.04 -2.07 -13.52
N GLN A 68 0.84 -2.46 -12.52
CA GLN A 68 1.41 -1.50 -11.58
C GLN A 68 2.46 -0.62 -12.26
N PHE A 69 2.35 0.69 -12.04
CA PHE A 69 3.32 1.66 -12.55
C PHE A 69 4.68 1.51 -11.85
N GLU A 70 4.69 1.61 -10.52
CA GLU A 70 5.86 1.29 -9.68
C GLU A 70 5.67 -0.04 -8.95
N ASN A 71 6.67 -0.92 -9.02
CA ASN A 71 6.63 -2.24 -8.38
C ASN A 71 7.11 -2.24 -6.92
N GLU A 72 7.94 -1.26 -6.53
CA GLU A 72 8.48 -1.15 -5.18
C GLU A 72 7.71 -0.09 -4.40
N ARG A 73 6.70 -0.53 -3.65
CA ARG A 73 5.81 0.34 -2.88
C ARG A 73 5.95 0.06 -1.41
N PHE A 74 5.86 1.12 -0.63
CA PHE A 74 5.76 1.04 0.81
C PHE A 74 4.76 2.07 1.31
N GLU A 75 4.25 1.82 2.51
CA GLU A 75 3.39 2.75 3.24
C GLU A 75 4.08 3.19 4.52
N LEU A 76 3.87 4.44 4.92
CA LEU A 76 4.29 4.91 6.24
C LEU A 76 3.46 4.23 7.33
N VAL A 77 4.12 3.72 8.35
CA VAL A 77 3.44 3.13 9.52
C VAL A 77 3.41 4.17 10.63
N ILE A 78 2.25 4.78 10.82
CA ILE A 78 2.00 5.75 11.89
C ILE A 78 1.06 5.09 12.90
N THR A 79 1.43 5.14 14.17
CA THR A 79 0.62 4.60 15.28
C THR A 79 0.25 5.73 16.22
N SER A 80 -0.95 5.65 16.79
CA SER A 80 -1.49 6.62 17.75
C SER A 80 -2.36 5.88 18.75
N ASP A 81 -2.38 6.36 19.99
CA ASP A 81 -3.29 5.93 21.05
C ASP A 81 -4.62 6.70 21.03
N ASP A 82 -4.69 7.83 20.33
CA ASP A 82 -5.92 8.60 20.13
C ASP A 82 -6.83 7.93 19.06
N PRO A 83 -8.00 7.39 19.45
CA PRO A 83 -8.92 6.74 18.52
C PRO A 83 -9.61 7.71 17.55
N ASN A 84 -9.56 9.03 17.80
CA ASN A 84 -10.19 10.05 16.97
C ASN A 84 -9.19 10.78 16.07
N LEU A 85 -7.93 10.35 16.04
CA LEU A 85 -6.89 10.99 15.22
C LEU A 85 -7.20 10.91 13.71
N VAL A 86 -7.82 9.81 13.27
CA VAL A 86 -8.13 9.56 11.86
C VAL A 86 -9.64 9.42 11.70
N ASN A 87 -10.24 10.31 10.89
CA ASN A 87 -11.64 10.17 10.51
C ASN A 87 -11.77 9.22 9.31
N TYR A 88 -12.32 8.03 9.56
CA TYR A 88 -12.60 7.03 8.52
C TYR A 88 -14.00 7.19 7.90
N ASP A 89 -14.87 8.01 8.48
CA ASP A 89 -16.22 8.30 7.99
C ASP A 89 -16.18 9.60 7.18
N VAL A 90 -15.52 9.54 6.02
CA VAL A 90 -15.46 10.63 5.05
C VAL A 90 -16.06 10.18 3.73
N PRO A 91 -16.73 11.07 2.98
CA PRO A 91 -17.30 10.74 1.67
C PRO A 91 -16.22 10.20 0.71
N GLU A 92 -16.51 9.10 0.03
CA GLU A 92 -15.55 8.42 -0.88
C GLU A 92 -15.10 9.35 -2.03
N ASP A 93 -15.98 10.23 -2.50
CA ASP A 93 -15.68 11.24 -3.53
C ASP A 93 -14.73 12.35 -3.04
N SER A 94 -14.63 12.55 -1.72
CA SER A 94 -13.62 13.45 -1.10
C SER A 94 -12.24 12.80 -1.01
N LEU A 95 -12.21 11.47 -0.85
CA LEU A 95 -11.02 10.64 -0.92
C LEU A 95 -10.69 10.42 -2.40
N LYS A 96 -10.10 11.40 -3.08
CA LYS A 96 -9.67 11.25 -4.47
C LYS A 96 -8.65 10.11 -4.60
N ALA A 97 -9.13 8.88 -4.73
CA ALA A 97 -8.34 7.66 -4.89
C ALA A 97 -7.68 7.57 -6.28
N PHE A 98 -8.07 8.46 -7.20
CA PHE A 98 -7.47 8.60 -8.52
C PHE A 98 -6.49 9.78 -8.55
N GLY A 99 -5.19 9.46 -8.63
CA GLY A 99 -4.28 10.22 -9.50
C GLY A 99 -3.18 11.03 -8.84
N ASN A 100 -3.19 11.25 -7.53
CA ASN A 100 -2.02 11.86 -6.87
C ASN A 100 -1.06 10.75 -6.42
N PHE A 101 -0.47 10.06 -7.40
CA PHE A 101 0.69 9.22 -7.13
C PHE A 101 1.86 10.16 -6.81
N TYR A 102 2.06 10.42 -5.53
CA TYR A 102 3.29 11.05 -5.09
C TYR A 102 4.46 10.16 -5.53
N SER A 103 5.28 10.66 -6.46
CA SER A 103 6.50 9.97 -6.86
C SER A 103 7.55 10.24 -5.81
N ALA A 104 8.25 9.17 -5.43
CA ALA A 104 9.33 9.21 -4.45
C ALA A 104 10.66 9.14 -5.20
N ASP A 105 11.44 10.22 -5.16
CA ASP A 105 12.80 10.24 -5.69
C ASP A 105 13.83 10.03 -4.58
N VAL A 106 14.88 9.27 -4.89
CA VAL A 106 15.96 8.92 -3.97
C VAL A 106 17.21 9.73 -4.31
N LEU A 107 17.70 10.51 -3.35
CA LEU A 107 18.99 11.18 -3.47
C LEU A 107 20.13 10.16 -3.27
N ASN A 108 21.02 10.06 -4.25
CA ASN A 108 22.30 9.38 -4.10
C ASN A 108 23.35 10.43 -3.72
N TYR A 109 23.80 10.41 -2.46
CA TYR A 109 24.96 11.18 -1.99
C TYR A 109 26.25 10.40 -2.24
#